data_AF-A0A3N9UPK3-F1
#
_entry.id   AF-A0A3N9UPK3-F1
#
_cell.length_a   1.000
_cell.length_b   1.000
_cell.length_c   1.000
_cell.angle_alpha   90.00
_cell.angle_beta   90.00
_cell.angle_gamma   90.00
#
_symmetry.space_group_name_H-M   'P 1'
#
loop_
_entity.id
_entity.type
_entity.pdbx_description
1 polymer ?
#
loop_
_entity_poly.entity_id
_entity_poly.type
_entity_poly.pdbx_seq_one_letter_code
_entity_poly.pdbx_strand_id
1 'polypeptide(L)'
;MMLSVQLVAGVSLLYMALLFMVAYYADRKQAQGKSIISNPAVYSLSIAVFATSWTFYGSVGKAATTGLDFLLVYLGPSLTAFSWWFLLRKIVRISKGNNITSIADFISSRYGKSQ
;
A
#
# COMPACT_ATOMS: atom_id res chain seq x y z
N MET A 1 -30.03 8.97 13.40
CA MET A 1 -29.10 9.69 14.29
C MET A 1 -28.16 10.49 13.41
N MET A 2 -28.22 11.83 13.42
CA MET A 2 -27.31 12.68 12.61
C MET A 2 -26.05 12.96 13.43
N LEU A 3 -24.88 12.62 12.92
CA LEU A 3 -23.59 12.96 13.53
C LEU A 3 -23.40 14.49 13.50
N SER A 4 -22.98 15.08 14.63
CA SER A 4 -22.66 16.52 14.69
C SER A 4 -21.48 16.85 13.78
N VAL A 5 -21.64 17.87 12.93
CA VAL A 5 -20.60 18.35 12.01
C VAL A 5 -19.31 18.71 12.78
N GLN A 6 -19.45 19.30 13.96
CA GLN A 6 -18.33 19.68 14.81
C GLN A 6 -17.52 18.45 15.27
N LEU A 7 -18.21 17.36 15.59
CA LEU A 7 -17.58 16.11 15.99
C LEU A 7 -16.83 15.48 14.81
N VAL A 8 -17.46 15.41 13.64
CA VAL A 8 -16.82 14.86 12.43
C VAL A 8 -15.60 15.68 12.03
N ALA A 9 -15.71 17.01 12.03
CA ALA A 9 -14.60 17.90 11.73
C ALA A 9 -13.47 17.76 12.76
N GLY A 10 -13.80 17.76 14.05
CA GLY A 10 -12.83 17.61 15.13
C GLY A 10 -12.05 16.29 15.05
N VAL A 11 -12.75 15.17 14.84
CA VAL A 11 -12.11 13.85 14.70
C VAL A 11 -11.26 13.77 13.44
N SER A 12 -11.73 14.31 12.31
CA SER A 12 -10.99 14.29 11.04
C SER A 12 -9.69 15.10 11.13
N LEU A 13 -9.75 16.29 11.72
CA LEU A 13 -8.58 17.14 11.95
C LEU A 13 -7.59 16.48 12.92
N LEU A 14 -8.08 15.88 14.01
CA LEU A 14 -7.25 15.16 14.96
C LEU A 14 -6.54 13.97 14.31
N TYR A 15 -7.27 13.20 13.50
CA TYR A 15 -6.71 12.07 12.76
C TYR A 15 -5.62 12.51 11.78
N MET A 16 -5.87 13.56 11.00
CA MET A 16 -4.86 14.15 10.11
C MET A 16 -3.63 14.64 10.87
N ALA A 17 -3.82 15.39 11.96
CA ALA A 17 -2.73 15.87 12.80
C ALA A 17 -1.88 14.72 13.35
N LEU A 18 -2.52 13.63 13.78
CA LEU A 18 -1.84 12.42 14.26
C LEU A 18 -1.00 11.79 13.14
N LEU A 19 -1.56 11.61 11.94
CA LEU A 19 -0.80 11.06 10.80
C LEU A 19 0.43 11.91 10.46
N PHE A 20 0.26 13.23 10.40
CA PHE A 20 1.38 14.15 10.18
C PHE A 20 2.41 14.11 11.30
N MET A 21 1.98 13.99 12.55
CA MET A 21 2.88 13.86 13.70
C MET A 21 3.70 12.57 13.63
N VAL A 22 3.09 11.45 13.24
CA VAL A 22 3.78 10.17 13.04
C VAL A 22 4.80 10.28 11.91
N ALA A 23 4.43 10.87 10.77
CA ALA A 23 5.34 11.09 9.65
C ALA A 23 6.53 11.97 10.06
N TYR A 24 6.27 13.12 10.71
CA TYR A 24 7.31 14.02 11.19
C TYR A 24 8.27 13.33 12.17
N TYR A 25 7.74 12.51 13.08
CA TYR A 25 8.56 11.74 14.02
C TYR A 25 9.45 10.71 13.30
N ALA A 26 8.90 10.01 12.31
CA ALA A 26 9.64 9.04 11.51
C ALA A 26 10.80 9.71 10.75
N ASP A 27 10.55 10.83 10.09
CA ASP A 27 11.57 11.60 9.35
C ASP A 27 12.66 12.12 10.28
N ARG A 28 12.27 12.66 11.45
CA ARG A 28 13.24 13.14 12.45
C ARG A 28 14.13 12.02 12.98
N LYS A 29 13.57 10.81 13.20
CA LYS A 29 14.34 9.64 13.64
C LYS A 29 15.28 9.13 12.55
N GLN A 30 14.84 9.14 11.29
CA GLN A 30 15.68 8.82 10.16
C GLN A 30 16.86 9.80 10.02
N ALA A 31 16.62 11.11 10.16
CA ALA A 31 17.67 12.14 10.13
C ALA A 31 18.70 11.99 11.27
N GLN A 32 18.29 11.43 12.42
CA GLN A 32 19.17 11.11 13.55
C GLN A 32 19.93 9.77 13.39
N GLY A 33 19.84 9.12 12.23
CA GLY A 33 20.48 7.83 11.96
C GLY A 33 19.81 6.63 12.64
N LYS A 34 18.66 6.82 13.32
CA LYS A 34 17.88 5.77 13.99
C LYS A 34 16.58 5.53 13.23
N SER A 35 16.69 5.07 11.99
CA SER A 35 15.52 4.84 11.13
C SER A 35 14.58 3.80 11.75
N ILE A 36 13.36 4.23 12.07
CA ILE A 36 12.29 3.34 12.56
C ILE A 36 11.53 2.69 11.39
N ILE A 37 11.65 3.25 10.19
CA ILE A 37 10.98 2.77 8.98
C ILE A 37 11.74 1.65 8.26
N SER A 38 13.03 1.46 8.57
CA SER A 38 13.86 0.39 7.97
C SER A 38 13.62 -0.99 8.59
N ASN A 39 12.48 -1.21 9.25
CA ASN A 39 12.12 -2.47 9.88
C ASN A 39 11.22 -3.30 8.94
N PRO A 40 11.47 -4.63 8.80
CA PRO A 40 10.59 -5.54 8.07
C PRO A 40 9.10 -5.42 8.43
N ALA A 41 8.76 -5.14 9.69
CA ALA A 41 7.38 -4.96 10.13
C ALA A 41 6.72 -3.75 9.46
N VAL A 42 7.42 -2.61 9.38
CA VAL A 42 6.92 -1.41 8.72
C VAL A 42 6.77 -1.66 7.22
N TYR A 43 7.73 -2.36 6.60
CA TYR A 43 7.63 -2.77 5.21
C TYR A 43 6.40 -3.65 4.95
N SER A 44 6.17 -4.67 5.78
CA SER A 44 5.01 -5.56 5.65
C SER A 44 3.68 -4.83 5.88
N LEU A 45 3.60 -3.97 6.89
CA LEU A 45 2.40 -3.17 7.15
C LEU A 45 2.12 -2.16 6.04
N SER A 46 3.16 -1.61 5.40
CA SER A 46 3.02 -0.67 4.29
C SER A 46 2.36 -1.30 3.07
N ILE A 47 2.49 -2.61 2.86
CA ILE A 47 1.82 -3.32 1.75
C ILE A 47 0.28 -3.23 1.89
N ALA A 48 -0.23 -3.08 3.12
CA ALA A 48 -1.67 -2.92 3.37
C ALA A 48 -2.25 -1.63 2.76
N VAL A 49 -1.43 -0.69 2.30
CA VAL A 49 -1.88 0.50 1.54
C VAL A 49 -2.70 0.13 0.29
N PHE A 50 -2.55 -1.10 -0.20
CA PHE A 50 -3.41 -1.68 -1.25
C PHE A 50 -4.91 -1.62 -0.90
N ALA A 51 -5.27 -1.74 0.38
CA ALA A 51 -6.64 -1.67 0.86
C ALA A 51 -7.12 -0.21 0.99
N THR A 52 -7.32 0.43 -0.15
CA THR A 52 -7.74 1.84 -0.23
C THR A 52 -9.24 2.02 0.00
N SER A 53 -9.67 3.28 0.14
CA SER A 53 -11.08 3.65 0.20
C SER A 53 -11.89 3.13 -1.00
N TRP A 54 -11.28 3.02 -2.19
CA TRP A 54 -11.92 2.42 -3.37
C TRP A 54 -12.34 0.98 -3.11
N THR A 55 -11.44 0.17 -2.53
CA THR A 55 -11.72 -1.23 -2.20
C THR A 55 -12.84 -1.33 -1.17
N PHE A 56 -12.85 -0.44 -0.17
CA PHE A 56 -13.90 -0.39 0.85
C PHE A 56 -15.27 -0.04 0.26
N TYR A 57 -15.39 1.12 -0.39
CA TYR A 57 -16.67 1.58 -0.94
C TYR A 57 -17.17 0.67 -2.06
N GLY A 58 -16.27 0.15 -2.91
CA GLY A 58 -16.61 -0.80 -3.96
C GLY A 58 -17.12 -2.13 -3.39
N SER A 59 -16.50 -2.64 -2.33
CA SER A 59 -16.94 -3.88 -1.66
C SER A 59 -18.29 -3.71 -1.00
N VAL A 60 -18.51 -2.62 -0.27
CA VAL A 60 -19.79 -2.32 0.39
C VAL A 60 -20.90 -2.13 -0.64
N GLY A 61 -20.62 -1.42 -1.74
CA GLY A 61 -21.57 -1.23 -2.83
C GLY A 61 -21.96 -2.54 -3.52
N LYS A 62 -20.98 -3.42 -3.79
CA LYS A 62 -21.25 -4.77 -4.32
C LYS A 62 -22.00 -5.64 -3.33
N ALA A 63 -21.67 -5.58 -2.03
CA ALA A 63 -22.37 -6.33 -1.00
C ALA A 63 -23.85 -5.95 -0.92
N ALA A 64 -24.16 -4.65 -1.06
CA ALA A 64 -25.53 -4.15 -1.05
C ALA A 64 -26.35 -4.54 -2.28
N THR A 65 -25.72 -4.71 -3.45
CA THR A 65 -26.41 -4.94 -4.75
C THR A 65 -26.39 -6.40 -5.22
N THR A 66 -25.27 -7.09 -5.02
CA THR A 66 -24.98 -8.43 -5.55
C THR A 66 -24.68 -9.46 -4.46
N GLY A 67 -24.72 -9.09 -3.18
CA GLY A 67 -24.44 -10.01 -2.08
C GLY A 67 -22.97 -10.40 -2.03
N LEU A 68 -22.66 -11.70 -2.05
CA LEU A 68 -21.30 -12.23 -1.80
C LEU A 68 -20.30 -12.04 -2.96
N ASP A 69 -20.74 -11.54 -4.12
CA ASP A 69 -19.89 -11.36 -5.31
C ASP A 69 -18.72 -10.39 -5.12
N PHE A 70 -18.73 -9.59 -4.05
CA PHE A 70 -17.59 -8.75 -3.68
C PHE A 70 -16.35 -9.58 -3.29
N LEU A 71 -16.53 -10.82 -2.82
CA LEU A 71 -15.44 -11.73 -2.43
C LEU A 71 -14.53 -12.08 -3.61
N LEU A 72 -15.09 -12.14 -4.81
CA LEU A 72 -14.32 -12.45 -6.03
C LEU A 72 -13.22 -11.41 -6.29
N VAL A 73 -13.44 -10.15 -5.89
CA VAL A 73 -12.43 -9.09 -6.02
C VAL A 73 -11.20 -9.37 -5.15
N TYR A 74 -11.38 -10.06 -4.03
CA TYR A 74 -10.28 -10.43 -3.12
C TYR A 74 -9.52 -11.69 -3.56
N LEU A 75 -10.02 -12.46 -4.53
CA LEU A 75 -9.30 -13.62 -5.06
C LEU A 75 -7.97 -13.20 -5.72
N GLY A 76 -7.97 -12.12 -6.50
CA GLY A 76 -6.76 -11.62 -7.17
C GLY A 76 -5.63 -11.29 -6.18
N PRO A 77 -5.87 -10.43 -5.17
CA PRO A 77 -4.91 -10.16 -4.10
C PRO A 77 -4.48 -11.41 -3.32
N SER A 78 -5.40 -12.34 -3.06
CA SER A 78 -5.09 -13.60 -2.36
C SER A 78 -4.13 -14.49 -3.16
N LEU A 79 -4.37 -14.65 -4.46
CA LEU A 79 -3.48 -15.38 -5.38
C LEU A 79 -2.14 -14.65 -5.56
N THR A 80 -2.17 -13.32 -5.58
CA THR A 80 -0.95 -12.49 -5.65
C THR A 80 -0.12 -12.66 -4.38
N ALA A 81 -0.74 -12.68 -3.20
CA ALA A 81 -0.08 -12.94 -1.93
C ALA A 81 0.58 -14.33 -1.90
N PHE A 82 -0.07 -15.34 -2.48
CA PHE A 82 0.50 -16.69 -2.59
C PHE A 82 1.70 -16.74 -3.56
N SER A 83 1.59 -16.11 -4.73
CA SER A 83 2.67 -16.05 -5.73
C SER A 83 3.79 -15.06 -5.39
N TRP A 84 3.57 -14.20 -4.38
CA TRP A 84 4.46 -13.14 -3.92
C TRP A 84 5.90 -13.63 -3.71
N TRP A 85 6.05 -14.78 -3.04
CA TRP A 85 7.36 -15.33 -2.71
C TRP A 85 8.20 -15.64 -3.95
N PHE A 86 7.59 -16.22 -4.98
CA PHE A 86 8.29 -16.69 -6.17
C PHE A 86 8.58 -15.55 -7.15
N LEU A 87 7.59 -14.69 -7.38
CA LEU A 87 7.67 -13.66 -8.41
C LEU A 87 8.47 -12.44 -7.91
N LEU A 88 8.10 -11.89 -6.76
CA LEU A 88 8.68 -10.61 -6.32
C LEU A 88 10.10 -10.75 -5.81
N ARG A 89 10.47 -11.87 -5.18
CA ARG A 89 11.88 -12.11 -4.84
C ARG A 89 12.77 -12.15 -6.07
N LYS A 90 12.29 -12.78 -7.16
CA LYS A 90 13.03 -12.84 -8.42
C LYS A 90 13.18 -11.46 -9.03
N ILE A 91 12.10 -10.68 -9.07
CA ILE A 91 12.11 -9.30 -9.57
C ILE A 91 13.07 -8.44 -8.74
N VAL A 92 12.93 -8.42 -7.41
CA VAL A 92 13.80 -7.62 -6.51
C VAL A 92 15.28 -7.99 -6.66
N ARG A 93 15.61 -9.28 -6.83
CA ARG A 93 17.00 -9.71 -7.05
C ARG A 93 17.56 -9.17 -8.36
N ILE A 94 16.80 -9.28 -9.45
CA ILE A 94 17.22 -8.76 -10.77
C ILE A 94 17.32 -7.24 -10.73
N SER A 95 16.35 -6.57 -10.11
CA SER A 95 16.33 -5.11 -10.00
C SER A 95 17.54 -4.60 -9.22
N LYS A 96 17.88 -5.23 -8.08
CA LYS A 96 19.10 -4.88 -7.32
C LYS A 96 20.39 -5.14 -8.09
N GLY A 97 20.46 -6.24 -8.85
CA GLY A 97 21.65 -6.55 -9.66
C GLY A 97 21.89 -5.57 -10.82
N ASN A 98 20.83 -4.96 -11.34
CA ASN A 98 20.88 -4.05 -12.50
C ASN A 98 20.63 -2.57 -12.11
N ASN A 99 20.61 -2.23 -10.82
CA ASN A 99 20.30 -0.89 -10.31
C ASN A 99 18.98 -0.29 -10.84
N ILE A 100 17.97 -1.14 -11.05
CA ILE A 100 16.65 -0.76 -11.54
C ILE A 100 15.80 -0.28 -10.35
N THR A 101 15.30 0.95 -10.41
CA THR A 101 14.55 1.57 -9.31
C THR A 101 13.05 1.68 -9.58
N SER A 102 12.60 1.52 -10.84
CA SER A 102 11.20 1.56 -11.22
C SER A 102 10.76 0.32 -12.00
N ILE A 103 9.46 0.03 -12.00
CA ILE A 103 8.87 -1.05 -12.81
C ILE A 103 9.02 -0.72 -14.31
N ALA A 104 8.94 0.55 -14.69
CA ALA A 104 9.13 0.97 -16.07
C ALA A 104 10.55 0.62 -16.57
N ASP A 105 11.57 0.89 -15.75
CA ASP A 105 12.96 0.53 -16.04
C ASP A 105 13.16 -0.99 -16.08
N PHE A 106 12.43 -1.72 -15.22
CA PHE A 106 12.44 -3.17 -15.24
C PHE A 106 11.93 -3.73 -16.58
N ILE A 107 10.82 -3.18 -17.07
CA ILE A 107 10.23 -3.60 -18.34
C ILE A 107 11.11 -3.15 -19.51
N SER A 108 11.61 -1.91 -19.51
CA SER A 108 12.48 -1.40 -20.58
C SER A 108 13.82 -2.14 -20.65
N SER A 109 14.43 -2.55 -19.52
CA SER A 109 15.65 -3.35 -19.54
C SER A 109 15.45 -4.74 -20.16
N ARG A 110 14.23 -5.28 -20.06
CA ARG A 110 13.88 -6.62 -20.56
C ARG A 110 13.41 -6.62 -22.01
N TYR A 111 12.70 -5.58 -22.43
CA TYR A 111 12.04 -5.50 -23.74
C TYR A 111 12.55 -4.36 -24.63
N GLY A 112 13.37 -3.44 -24.11
CA GLY A 112 13.87 -2.24 -24.80
C GLY A 112 14.95 -2.48 -25.87
N LYS A 113 15.13 -3.72 -26.33
CA LYS A 113 15.92 -4.07 -27.51
C LYS A 113 15.09 -4.64 -28.66
N SER A 114 13.78 -4.38 -28.74
CA SER A 114 13.07 -4.50 -30.02
C SER A 114 12.76 -3.10 -30.56
N GLN A 115 13.65 -2.64 -31.44
CA GLN A 115 13.27 -1.73 -32.52
C GLN A 115 12.15 -2.37 -33.35
#